data_AF-A0A412YRT9-F1
#
_entry.id   AF-A0A412YRT9-F1
#
_cell.length_a   1.000
_cell.length_b   1.000
_cell.length_c   1.000
_cell.angle_alpha   90.00
_cell.angle_beta   90.00
_cell.angle_gamma   90.00
#
_symmetry.space_group_name_H-M   'P 1'
#
loop_
_entity.id
_entity.type
_entity.pdbx_description
1 polymer ?
#
loop_
_entity_poly.entity_id
_entity_poly.type
_entity_poly.pdbx_seq_one_letter_code
_entity_poly.pdbx_strand_id
1 'polypeptide(L)'
;AQPSSGEMRFKGGRRELTIRNGSAVLRTNGESFDATDILKDMSAHGVDIGRVSGKTMSEMLKGNKTALPGASGNSVFAIVKGPAGYGLKAFQIAKQIHSAAAQEI
;
A
#
# COMPACT_ATOMS: atom_id res chain seq x y z
N ALA A 1 -23.77 2.78 -10.59
CA ALA A 1 -22.73 2.99 -11.62
C ALA A 1 -21.51 2.14 -11.24
N GLN A 2 -21.28 1.04 -11.95
CA GLN A 2 -20.00 0.33 -11.92
C GLN A 2 -18.94 1.26 -12.54
N PRO A 3 -17.70 1.36 -11.99
CA PRO A 3 -16.65 2.12 -12.64
C PRO A 3 -16.28 1.40 -13.94
N SER A 4 -16.77 1.92 -15.07
CA SER A 4 -16.43 1.41 -16.39
C SER A 4 -14.97 1.74 -16.70
N SER A 5 -14.20 0.69 -17.03
CA SER A 5 -12.99 0.77 -17.85
C SER A 5 -11.71 1.28 -17.17
N GLY A 6 -11.06 0.43 -16.36
CA GLY A 6 -9.60 0.46 -16.15
C GLY A 6 -9.03 1.60 -15.30
N GLU A 7 -9.88 2.48 -14.76
CA GLU A 7 -9.48 3.53 -13.82
C GLU A 7 -9.97 3.19 -12.40
N MET A 8 -9.03 3.05 -11.46
CA MET A 8 -9.32 2.88 -10.04
C MET A 8 -8.93 4.13 -9.28
N ARG A 9 -9.84 4.65 -8.45
CA ARG A 9 -9.61 5.85 -7.66
C ARG A 9 -9.83 5.57 -6.19
N PHE A 10 -8.83 5.91 -5.39
CA PHE A 10 -8.81 5.71 -3.96
C PHE A 10 -8.54 7.02 -3.26
N LYS A 11 -9.30 7.33 -2.21
CA LYS A 11 -9.12 8.55 -1.43
C LYS A 11 -8.86 8.22 0.02
N GLY A 12 -7.84 8.84 0.60
CA GLY A 12 -7.47 8.70 2.00
C GLY A 12 -6.97 10.00 2.60
N GLY A 13 -7.76 10.58 3.50
CA GLY A 13 -7.45 11.88 4.11
C GLY A 13 -7.30 12.97 3.04
N ARG A 14 -6.13 13.63 3.00
CA ARG A 14 -5.78 14.70 2.04
C ARG A 14 -5.10 14.17 0.76
N ARG A 15 -5.06 12.85 0.59
CA ARG A 15 -4.37 12.18 -0.52
C ARG A 15 -5.38 11.40 -1.35
N GLU A 16 -5.19 11.40 -2.67
CA GLU A 16 -6.01 10.69 -3.63
C GLU A 16 -5.09 9.96 -4.61
N LEU A 17 -5.22 8.64 -4.70
CA LEU A 17 -4.51 7.85 -5.70
C LEU A 17 -5.46 7.53 -6.85
N THR A 18 -5.01 7.82 -8.06
CA THR A 18 -5.68 7.45 -9.31
C THR A 18 -4.79 6.48 -10.05
N ILE A 19 -5.33 5.32 -10.42
CA ILE A 19 -4.65 4.28 -11.18
C ILE A 19 -5.37 4.17 -12.52
N ARG A 20 -4.62 4.25 -13.62
CA ARG A 20 -5.18 4.17 -14.97
C ARG A 20 -4.17 3.48 -15.89
N ASN A 21 -4.60 2.43 -16.60
CA ASN A 21 -3.76 1.72 -17.57
C ASN A 21 -2.37 1.29 -17.03
N GLY A 22 -2.28 0.90 -15.75
CA GLY A 22 -1.02 0.49 -15.13
C GLY A 22 -0.12 1.63 -14.63
N SER A 23 -0.51 2.89 -14.82
CA SER A 23 0.11 4.05 -14.19
C SER A 23 -0.66 4.46 -12.95
N ALA A 24 0.04 5.00 -11.96
CA ALA A 24 -0.56 5.53 -10.74
C ALA A 24 -0.09 6.95 -10.49
N VAL A 25 -1.03 7.81 -10.11
CA VAL A 25 -0.78 9.21 -9.76
C VAL A 25 -1.36 9.46 -8.38
N LEU A 26 -0.50 9.93 -7.47
CA LEU A 26 -0.91 10.34 -6.13
C LEU A 26 -1.04 11.86 -6.07
N ARG A 27 -2.24 12.36 -5.81
CA ARG A 27 -2.52 13.78 -5.63
C ARG A 27 -2.63 14.13 -4.15
N THR A 28 -1.91 15.15 -3.71
CA THR A 28 -1.99 15.67 -2.33
C THR A 28 -1.68 17.15 -2.26
N ASN A 29 -2.44 17.90 -1.47
CA ASN A 29 -2.32 19.37 -1.33
C ASN A 29 -2.28 20.13 -2.68
N GLY A 30 -2.95 19.62 -3.71
CA GLY A 30 -2.97 20.23 -5.05
C GLY A 30 -1.82 19.80 -5.97
N GLU A 31 -0.80 19.13 -5.44
CA GLU A 31 0.31 18.58 -6.22
C GLU A 31 0.02 17.14 -6.63
N SER A 32 0.50 16.73 -7.81
CA SER A 32 0.38 15.38 -8.33
C SER A 32 1.78 14.76 -8.45
N PHE A 33 1.93 13.56 -7.92
CA PHE A 33 3.18 12.80 -7.89
C PHE A 33 3.00 11.52 -8.69
N ASP A 34 4.01 11.14 -9.47
CA ASP A 34 4.05 9.79 -10.04
C ASP A 34 4.18 8.78 -8.89
N ALA A 35 3.26 7.83 -8.89
CA ALA A 35 3.18 6.74 -7.93
C ALA A 35 3.20 5.39 -8.67
N THR A 36 3.64 5.36 -9.93
CA THR A 36 3.64 4.15 -10.75
C THR A 36 4.53 3.08 -10.14
N ASP A 37 5.64 3.49 -9.50
CA ASP A 37 6.52 2.57 -8.78
C ASP A 37 5.82 1.89 -7.59
N ILE A 38 4.81 2.52 -6.96
CA ILE A 38 3.99 1.86 -5.90
C ILE A 38 3.31 0.61 -6.46
N LEU A 39 2.79 0.66 -7.69
CA LEU A 39 2.15 -0.51 -8.31
C LEU A 39 3.16 -1.62 -8.62
N LYS A 40 4.37 -1.25 -9.07
CA LYS A 40 5.46 -2.19 -9.33
C LYS A 40 5.90 -2.87 -8.03
N ASP A 41 6.11 -2.10 -6.97
CA ASP A 41 6.45 -2.61 -5.64
C ASP A 41 5.35 -3.52 -5.09
N MET A 42 4.08 -3.11 -5.20
CA MET A 42 2.94 -3.95 -4.78
C MET A 42 2.96 -5.31 -5.50
N SER A 43 3.12 -5.29 -6.82
CA SER A 43 3.20 -6.51 -7.63
C SER A 43 4.42 -7.37 -7.27
N ALA A 44 5.59 -6.76 -7.05
CA ALA A 44 6.81 -7.44 -6.61
C ALA A 44 6.64 -8.10 -5.24
N HIS A 45 5.79 -7.55 -4.38
CA HIS A 45 5.43 -8.11 -3.08
C HIS A 45 4.26 -9.12 -3.13
N GLY A 46 3.73 -9.44 -4.32
CA GLY A 46 2.61 -10.36 -4.51
C GLY A 46 1.23 -9.76 -4.25
N VAL A 47 1.15 -8.44 -4.07
CA VAL A 47 -0.10 -7.73 -3.82
C VAL A 47 -0.79 -7.40 -5.15
N ASP A 48 -2.00 -7.94 -5.30
CA ASP A 48 -2.89 -7.56 -6.40
C ASP A 48 -3.75 -6.36 -5.99
N ILE A 49 -3.55 -5.21 -6.64
CA ILE A 49 -4.27 -3.97 -6.35
C ILE A 49 -5.79 -4.08 -6.60
N GLY A 50 -6.22 -4.98 -7.50
CA GLY A 50 -7.63 -5.26 -7.74
C GLY A 50 -8.29 -6.00 -6.57
N ARG A 51 -7.51 -6.71 -5.75
CA ARG A 51 -7.95 -7.35 -4.50
C ARG A 51 -7.82 -6.44 -3.27
N VAL A 52 -7.12 -5.32 -3.38
CA VAL A 52 -7.01 -4.36 -2.28
C VAL A 52 -8.33 -3.60 -2.14
N SER A 53 -8.96 -3.73 -0.97
CA SER A 53 -10.17 -2.97 -0.67
C SER A 53 -9.87 -1.47 -0.62
N GLY A 54 -10.81 -0.64 -1.09
CA GLY A 54 -10.68 0.82 -1.02
C GLY A 54 -10.49 1.35 0.41
N LYS A 55 -10.96 0.63 1.43
CA LYS A 55 -10.71 0.97 2.84
C LYS A 55 -9.24 0.77 3.21
N THR A 56 -8.67 -0.39 2.87
CA THR A 56 -7.24 -0.70 3.04
C THR A 56 -6.38 0.36 2.35
N MET A 57 -6.75 0.70 1.12
CA MET A 57 -6.02 1.73 0.36
C MET A 57 -6.13 3.12 0.98
N SER A 58 -7.32 3.49 1.49
CA SER A 58 -7.54 4.75 2.19
C SER A 58 -6.64 4.89 3.42
N GLU A 59 -6.49 3.82 4.20
CA GLU A 59 -5.61 3.79 5.38
C GLU A 59 -4.14 3.97 4.99
N MET A 60 -3.68 3.26 3.97
CA MET A 60 -2.32 3.42 3.45
C MET A 60 -2.05 4.82 2.92
N LEU A 61 -3.03 5.42 2.23
CA LEU A 61 -2.96 6.79 1.76
C LEU A 61 -2.85 7.77 2.92
N LYS A 62 -3.51 7.54 4.06
CA LYS A 62 -3.32 8.36 5.27
C LYS A 62 -1.91 8.19 5.88
N GLY A 63 -1.14 7.20 5.44
CA GLY A 63 0.17 6.84 5.98
C GLY A 63 0.10 5.77 7.08
N ASN A 64 -1.07 5.14 7.27
CA ASN A 64 -1.22 4.07 8.25
C ASN A 64 -0.58 2.78 7.69
N LYS A 65 0.00 2.00 8.59
CA LYS A 65 0.58 0.70 8.25
C LYS A 65 -0.56 -0.29 8.10
N THR A 66 -0.74 -0.85 6.92
CA THR A 66 -1.89 -1.71 6.61
C THR A 66 -1.43 -3.01 5.98
N ALA A 67 -2.04 -4.12 6.39
CA ALA A 67 -1.78 -5.42 5.78
C ALA A 67 -2.44 -5.47 4.39
N LEU A 68 -1.67 -5.89 3.39
CA LEU A 68 -2.15 -6.02 2.02
C LEU A 68 -2.47 -7.49 1.72
N PRO A 69 -3.64 -7.80 1.14
CA PRO A 69 -3.96 -9.16 0.74
C PRO A 69 -2.99 -9.65 -0.34
N GLY A 70 -2.45 -10.84 -0.16
CA GLY A 70 -1.47 -11.45 -1.09
C GLY A 70 -0.02 -11.03 -0.84
N ALA A 71 0.23 -10.08 0.06
CA ALA A 71 1.61 -9.76 0.44
C ALA A 71 2.31 -10.99 1.04
N SER A 72 3.51 -11.29 0.54
CA SER A 72 4.30 -12.41 1.07
C SER A 72 4.83 -12.06 2.46
N GLY A 73 4.38 -12.83 3.47
CA GLY A 73 4.83 -12.73 4.87
C GLY A 73 3.97 -11.83 5.78
N ASN A 74 4.43 -11.66 7.02
CA ASN A 74 3.75 -10.87 8.06
C ASN A 74 4.11 -9.36 7.94
N SER A 75 3.94 -8.80 6.75
CA SER A 75 4.36 -7.43 6.43
C SER A 75 3.17 -6.50 6.29
N VAL A 76 3.32 -5.28 6.78
CA VAL A 76 2.38 -4.17 6.59
C VAL A 76 3.01 -3.10 5.74
N PHE A 77 2.21 -2.44 4.92
CA PHE A 77 2.68 -1.46 3.95
C PHE A 77 2.06 -0.10 4.26
N ALA A 78 2.78 0.96 3.93
CA ALA A 78 2.23 2.31 3.95
C ALA A 78 2.76 3.12 2.76
N ILE A 79 1.98 4.10 2.32
CA ILE A 79 2.43 5.08 1.34
C ILE A 79 3.10 6.22 2.09
N VAL A 80 4.40 6.37 1.91
CA VAL A 80 5.23 7.34 2.62
C VAL A 80 5.83 8.36 1.66
N LYS A 81 6.03 9.60 2.13
CA LYS A 81 6.72 10.63 1.36
C LYS A 81 8.23 10.36 1.39
N GLY A 82 8.84 10.27 0.22
CA GLY A 82 10.29 10.16 0.01
C GLY A 82 10.83 11.35 -0.79
N PRO A 83 12.14 11.37 -1.08
CA PRO A 83 12.79 12.48 -1.79
C PRO A 83 12.28 12.66 -3.23
N ALA A 84 11.86 11.58 -3.91
CA ALA A 84 11.31 11.62 -5.27
C ALA A 84 9.77 11.76 -5.33
N GLY A 85 9.08 11.88 -4.18
CA GLY A 85 7.62 11.92 -4.14
C GLY A 85 7.04 10.97 -3.10
N TYR A 86 6.22 10.01 -3.53
CA TYR A 86 5.60 9.03 -2.64
C TYR A 86 5.87 7.61 -3.12
N GLY A 87 6.22 6.72 -2.20
CA GLY A 87 6.55 5.33 -2.48
C GLY A 87 5.86 4.36 -1.53
N LEU A 88 5.81 3.09 -1.94
CA LEU A 88 5.39 2.01 -1.06
C LEU A 88 6.54 1.68 -0.12
N LYS A 89 6.27 1.59 1.18
CA LYS A 89 7.24 1.07 2.13
C LYS A 89 6.66 -0.13 2.86
N ALA A 90 7.38 -1.25 2.75
CA ALA A 90 7.10 -2.45 3.54
C ALA A 90 7.71 -2.30 4.95
N PHE A 91 6.94 -2.68 5.95
CA PHE A 91 7.36 -2.79 7.33
C PHE A 91 7.08 -4.22 7.77
N GLN A 92 8.12 -4.94 8.19
CA GLN A 92 7.90 -6.23 8.84
C GLN A 92 7.15 -5.99 10.15
N ILE A 93 6.02 -6.65 10.31
CA ILE A 93 5.51 -6.89 11.66
C ILE A 93 6.45 -7.94 12.21
N ALA A 94 7.32 -7.54 13.14
CA ALA A 94 8.10 -8.49 13.90
C ALA A 94 7.12 -9.56 14.41
N LYS A 95 7.35 -10.83 14.05
CA LYS A 95 6.88 -11.91 14.91
C LYS A 95 7.36 -11.49 16.28
N GLN A 96 6.46 -11.23 17.23
CA GLN A 96 6.86 -11.40 18.61
C GLN A 96 7.35 -12.84 18.66
N ILE A 97 8.66 -13.00 18.62
CA ILE A 97 9.27 -14.24 19.05
C ILE A 97 8.99 -14.18 20.55
N HIS A 98 7.83 -14.72 20.95
CA HIS A 98 7.78 -15.38 22.23
C HIS A 98 8.84 -16.46 22.08
N SER A 99 10.05 -16.16 22.55
CA SER A 99 10.99 -17.16 22.97
C SER A 99 10.26 -17.90 24.09
N ALA A 100 9.41 -18.85 23.72
CA ALA A 100 9.09 -19.95 24.59
C ALA A 100 10.42 -20.64 24.77
N ALA A 101 11.14 -20.23 25.82
CA ALA A 101 12.20 -21.01 26.39
C ALA A 101 11.55 -22.32 26.83
N ALA A 102 11.44 -23.25 25.89
CA ALA A 102 11.51 -24.67 26.17
C ALA A 102 12.95 -24.92 26.63
N GLN A 103 13.24 -24.49 27.85
CA GLN A 103 14.19 -25.21 28.69
C GLN A 103 13.33 -26.18 29.49
N GLU A 104 12.98 -27.29 28.84
CA GLU A 104 13.06 -28.57 29.54
C GLU A 104 14.47 -28.63 30.12
N ILE A 105 14.65 -28.50 31.44
CA ILE A 105 15.31 -29.46 32.34
C ILE A 105 14.83 -29.17 33.77
#